data_AF-A0A975CTG2-F1
#
_entry.id   AF-A0A975CTG2-F1
#
_cell.length_a   1.000
_cell.length_b   1.000
_cell.length_c   1.000
_cell.angle_alpha   90.00
_cell.angle_beta   90.00
_cell.angle_gamma   90.00
#
_symmetry.space_group_name_H-M   'P 1'
#
loop_
_entity.id
_entity.type
_entity.pdbx_description
1 polymer ?
#
loop_
_entity_poly.entity_id
_entity_poly.type
_entity_poly.pdbx_seq_one_letter_code
_entity_poly.pdbx_strand_id
1 'polypeptide(L)'
;MVSGIENFARKFRNYSDCYTVIGGTACAVLMSETDLEFRATKDIDMVLIMEARYREFTKALWEYIREGGYRCGWKNSGYVHFYRFTEPKAGYPFMIELFSREPDYILEAPTGIVPLHIDDETSSLSAILLNDDYYQFMLAGRRMAAGISVLDAEHLIPFKMYAYLDLKDRKARGEHVNDRDLRKHKYDVFRLLRIADRSKTIPVTGLVKEYTERFLREIGEEDIPFAQLGLPLTMEEAMDSLEALYKME
;
A
#
# COMPACT_ATOMS: atom_id res chain seq x y z
N MET A 1 8.87 7.21 -12.15
CA MET A 1 9.20 7.47 -10.73
C MET A 1 8.20 8.46 -10.16
N VAL A 2 7.78 8.32 -8.90
CA VAL A 2 6.83 9.24 -8.25
C VAL A 2 7.52 10.60 -8.07
N SER A 3 6.88 11.67 -8.57
CA SER A 3 7.43 13.03 -8.43
C SER A 3 7.65 13.37 -6.95
N GLY A 4 8.80 13.93 -6.61
CA GLY A 4 9.12 14.34 -5.22
C GLY A 4 9.52 13.23 -4.26
N ILE A 5 9.63 11.96 -4.71
CA ILE A 5 10.02 10.84 -3.84
C ILE A 5 11.42 10.99 -3.25
N GLU A 6 12.38 11.55 -4.01
CA GLU A 6 13.75 11.80 -3.53
C GLU A 6 13.77 12.85 -2.41
N ASN A 7 12.91 13.87 -2.52
CA ASN A 7 12.74 14.89 -1.50
C ASN A 7 12.17 14.27 -0.21
N PHE A 8 11.16 13.42 -0.34
CA PHE A 8 10.58 12.65 0.76
C PHE A 8 11.63 11.74 1.42
N ALA A 9 12.36 10.94 0.63
CA ALA A 9 13.43 10.06 1.10
C ALA A 9 14.48 10.82 1.91
N ARG A 10 14.91 11.98 1.41
CA ARG A 10 15.89 12.82 2.09
C ARG A 10 15.37 13.40 3.42
N LYS A 11 14.10 13.79 3.51
CA LYS A 11 13.51 14.29 4.77
C LYS A 11 13.43 13.18 5.82
N PHE A 12 13.00 11.98 5.41
CA PHE A 12 12.66 10.90 6.33
C PHE A 12 13.73 9.80 6.48
N ARG A 13 14.93 9.98 5.92
CA ARG A 13 16.05 9.02 5.98
C ARG A 13 16.38 8.48 7.38
N ASN A 14 16.20 9.29 8.42
CA ASN A 14 16.52 8.92 9.80
C ASN A 14 15.31 8.35 10.55
N TYR A 15 14.18 8.13 9.86
CA TYR A 15 12.89 7.72 10.41
C TYR A 15 12.31 6.47 9.74
N SER A 16 13.15 5.65 9.10
CA SER A 16 12.72 4.43 8.40
C SER A 16 12.00 3.41 9.29
N ASP A 17 12.24 3.44 10.60
CA ASP A 17 11.57 2.66 11.62
C ASP A 17 10.16 3.18 11.98
N CYS A 18 9.86 4.44 11.67
CA CYS A 18 8.62 5.12 12.08
C CYS A 18 7.50 5.02 11.04
N TYR A 19 7.78 4.52 9.84
CA TYR A 19 6.77 4.39 8.79
C TYR A 19 7.07 3.23 7.84
N THR A 20 6.08 2.87 7.02
CA THR A 20 6.24 1.95 5.89
C THR A 20 5.41 2.47 4.72
N VAL A 21 6.06 2.69 3.57
CA VAL A 21 5.36 3.00 2.33
C VAL A 21 4.85 1.71 1.71
N ILE A 22 3.56 1.69 1.37
CA ILE A 22 2.86 0.57 0.77
C ILE A 22 2.26 0.99 -0.58
N GLY A 23 1.34 0.19 -1.10
CA GLY A 23 0.49 0.59 -2.20
C GLY A 23 1.25 0.80 -3.51
N GLY A 24 0.80 1.77 -4.32
CA GLY A 24 1.33 1.99 -5.67
C GLY A 24 2.79 2.44 -5.67
N THR A 25 3.14 3.36 -4.77
CA THR A 25 4.51 3.90 -4.68
C THR A 25 5.51 2.82 -4.30
N ALA A 26 5.18 1.94 -3.34
CA ALA A 26 6.06 0.82 -3.00
C ALA A 26 6.30 -0.08 -4.21
N CYS A 27 5.25 -0.48 -4.94
CA CYS A 27 5.38 -1.27 -6.17
C CYS A 27 6.34 -0.62 -7.19
N ALA A 28 6.21 0.70 -7.42
CA ALA A 28 7.04 1.43 -8.36
C ALA A 28 8.53 1.49 -7.94
N VAL A 29 8.79 1.66 -6.64
CA VAL A 29 10.15 1.67 -6.08
C VAL A 29 10.80 0.30 -6.23
N LEU A 30 10.11 -0.77 -5.84
CA LEU A 30 10.63 -2.13 -5.93
C LEU A 30 10.93 -2.55 -7.38
N MET A 31 10.04 -2.22 -8.32
CA MET A 31 10.26 -2.58 -9.73
C MET A 31 11.44 -1.83 -10.35
N SER A 32 11.69 -0.60 -9.93
CA SER A 32 12.84 0.18 -10.41
C SER A 32 14.20 -0.42 -9.99
N GLU A 33 14.25 -1.22 -8.92
CA GLU A 33 15.46 -1.97 -8.55
C GLU A 33 15.75 -3.14 -9.50
N THR A 34 14.78 -3.52 -10.33
CA THR A 34 14.85 -4.62 -11.30
C THR A 34 14.80 -4.14 -12.76
N ASP A 35 14.99 -2.84 -13.01
CA ASP A 35 14.85 -2.20 -14.32
C ASP A 35 13.47 -2.41 -14.99
N LEU A 36 12.44 -2.67 -14.18
CA LEU A 36 11.06 -2.82 -14.64
C LEU A 36 10.26 -1.54 -14.41
N GLU A 37 9.41 -1.22 -15.38
CA GLU A 37 8.45 -0.14 -15.22
C GLU A 37 7.20 -0.60 -14.48
N PHE A 38 6.68 0.26 -13.61
CA PHE A 38 5.37 0.11 -13.01
C PHE A 38 4.42 1.18 -13.53
N ARG A 39 3.11 0.90 -13.49
CA ARG A 39 2.09 1.89 -13.85
C ARG A 39 2.24 3.16 -13.02
N ALA A 40 1.91 4.31 -13.60
CA ALA A 40 1.97 5.59 -12.91
C ALA A 40 1.10 5.58 -11.63
N THR A 41 1.66 6.10 -10.55
CA THR A 41 1.02 6.33 -9.25
C THR A 41 1.45 7.70 -8.75
N LYS A 42 0.57 8.38 -8.03
CA LYS A 42 0.79 9.74 -7.54
C LYS A 42 0.78 9.81 -6.01
N ASP A 43 0.46 8.70 -5.36
CA ASP A 43 0.03 8.65 -3.98
C ASP A 43 1.08 7.88 -3.18
N ILE A 44 1.59 8.52 -2.13
CA ILE A 44 2.41 7.84 -1.13
C ILE A 44 1.46 7.32 -0.05
N ASP A 45 1.14 6.03 -0.15
CA ASP A 45 0.40 5.31 0.89
C ASP A 45 1.37 4.94 2.01
N MET A 46 1.21 5.52 3.19
CA MET A 46 2.15 5.37 4.29
C MET A 46 1.46 4.95 5.58
N VAL A 47 1.92 3.83 6.16
CA VAL A 47 1.49 3.37 7.48
C VAL A 47 2.45 3.88 8.54
N LEU A 48 1.92 4.48 9.60
CA LEU A 48 2.71 4.91 10.75
C LEU A 48 3.01 3.74 11.68
N ILE A 49 4.28 3.67 12.10
CA ILE A 49 4.76 2.68 13.05
C ILE A 49 5.00 3.39 14.38
N MET A 50 4.18 3.06 15.36
CA MET A 50 4.11 3.75 16.64
C MET A 50 5.07 3.07 17.64
N GLU A 51 6.37 3.40 17.54
CA GLU A 51 7.41 2.97 18.49
C GLU A 51 8.08 4.18 19.15
N ALA A 52 9.17 3.98 19.91
CA ALA A 52 9.79 4.93 20.85
C ALA A 52 10.24 6.31 20.28
N ARG A 53 10.03 6.59 18.99
CA ARG A 53 10.42 7.83 18.29
C ARG A 53 9.25 8.54 17.60
N TYR A 54 8.02 8.11 17.84
CA TYR A 54 6.81 8.66 17.23
C TYR A 54 6.70 10.19 17.32
N ARG A 55 6.99 10.80 18.49
CA ARG A 55 6.87 12.27 18.67
C ARG A 55 7.84 13.07 17.80
N GLU A 56 9.05 12.56 17.62
CA GLU A 56 10.06 13.20 16.79
C GLU A 56 9.67 13.10 15.32
N PHE A 57 9.17 11.93 14.91
CA PHE A 57 8.71 11.68 13.56
C PHE A 57 7.50 12.53 13.19
N THR A 58 6.47 12.62 14.05
CA THR A 58 5.28 13.41 13.74
C THR A 58 5.58 14.89 13.61
N LYS A 59 6.48 15.42 14.44
CA LYS A 59 6.97 16.79 14.27
C LYS A 59 7.63 16.98 12.90
N ALA A 60 8.54 16.07 12.52
CA ALA A 60 9.21 16.12 11.21
C ALA A 60 8.21 15.99 10.04
N LEU A 61 7.19 15.16 10.19
CA LEU A 61 6.12 14.98 9.22
C LEU A 61 5.29 16.26 9.07
N TRP A 62 4.84 16.86 10.17
CA TRP A 62 4.08 18.11 10.12
C TRP A 62 4.89 19.27 9.55
N GLU A 63 6.17 19.36 9.89
CA GLU A 63 7.09 20.30 9.25
C GLU A 63 7.15 20.06 7.75
N TYR A 64 7.26 18.81 7.30
CA TYR A 64 7.27 18.45 5.88
C TYR A 64 5.97 18.85 5.16
N ILE A 65 4.81 18.54 5.75
CA ILE A 65 3.48 18.88 5.22
C ILE A 65 3.34 20.41 5.10
N ARG A 66 3.75 21.16 6.13
CA ARG A 66 3.73 22.63 6.12
C ARG A 66 4.70 23.22 5.10
N GLU A 67 5.93 22.72 5.04
CA GLU A 67 6.94 23.16 4.06
C GLU A 67 6.46 22.90 2.64
N GLY A 68 5.82 21.75 2.39
CA GLY A 68 5.23 21.38 1.11
C GLY A 68 3.97 22.18 0.73
N GLY A 69 3.36 22.88 1.69
CA GLY A 69 2.14 23.67 1.46
C GLY A 69 0.92 22.81 1.16
N TYR A 70 0.87 21.58 1.66
CA TYR A 70 -0.22 20.64 1.41
C TYR A 70 -1.55 21.13 2.00
N ARG A 71 -2.65 20.84 1.30
CA ARG A 71 -4.00 20.83 1.86
C ARG A 71 -4.29 19.47 2.48
N CYS A 72 -5.16 19.40 3.48
CA CYS A 72 -5.38 18.15 4.21
C CYS A 72 -6.87 17.82 4.39
N GLY A 73 -7.30 16.69 3.84
CA GLY A 73 -8.57 16.07 4.20
C GLY A 73 -8.44 15.00 5.27
N TRP A 74 -9.48 14.88 6.10
CA TRP A 74 -9.60 13.82 7.09
C TRP A 74 -11.04 13.32 7.15
N LYS A 75 -11.24 12.04 7.47
CA LYS A 75 -12.56 11.45 7.76
C LYS A 75 -12.51 10.98 9.20
N ASN A 76 -13.30 11.61 10.06
CA ASN A 76 -13.44 11.18 11.44
C ASN A 76 -14.35 9.94 11.45
N SER A 77 -13.76 8.76 11.66
CA SER A 77 -14.50 7.54 11.96
C SER A 77 -14.04 7.07 13.33
N GLY A 78 -14.96 6.58 14.17
CA GLY A 78 -14.63 6.19 15.56
C GLY A 78 -13.62 5.04 15.71
N TYR A 79 -13.01 4.56 14.62
CA TYR A 79 -12.05 3.45 14.60
C TYR A 79 -10.79 3.73 13.75
N VAL A 80 -10.82 4.61 12.74
CA VAL A 80 -9.65 4.90 11.89
C VAL A 80 -9.44 6.40 11.73
N HIS A 81 -8.18 6.83 11.89
CA HIS A 81 -7.70 8.15 11.51
C HIS A 81 -6.91 8.06 10.22
N PHE A 82 -7.54 8.53 9.16
CA PHE A 82 -6.95 8.65 7.83
C PHE A 82 -6.76 10.13 7.51
N TYR A 83 -5.55 10.47 7.07
CA TYR A 83 -5.21 11.81 6.59
C TYR A 83 -4.77 11.72 5.15
N ARG A 84 -5.35 12.56 4.29
CA ARG A 84 -4.94 12.73 2.90
C ARG A 84 -4.43 14.14 2.68
N PHE A 85 -3.17 14.25 2.33
CA PHE A 85 -2.50 15.50 2.02
C PHE A 85 -2.38 15.64 0.49
N THR A 86 -2.88 16.73 -0.08
CA THR A 86 -2.89 16.97 -1.53
C THR A 86 -2.41 18.38 -1.90
N GLU A 87 -2.27 18.63 -3.19
CA GLU A 87 -1.97 19.95 -3.77
C GLU A 87 -0.73 20.65 -3.17
N PRO A 88 0.43 19.97 -3.06
CA PRO A 88 1.64 20.62 -2.59
C PRO A 88 2.22 21.57 -3.64
N LYS A 89 3.21 22.36 -3.22
CA LYS A 89 4.11 23.07 -4.13
C LYS A 89 5.00 22.10 -4.93
N ALA A 90 5.58 22.58 -6.02
CA ALA A 90 6.48 21.80 -6.87
C ALA A 90 7.66 21.18 -6.08
N GLY A 91 8.06 19.96 -6.46
CA GLY A 91 9.17 19.23 -5.83
C GLY A 91 8.76 18.31 -4.66
N TYR A 92 7.47 18.23 -4.35
CA TYR A 92 6.90 17.36 -3.32
C TYR A 92 5.97 16.28 -3.93
N PRO A 93 5.80 15.13 -3.25
CA PRO A 93 4.84 14.10 -3.67
C PRO A 93 3.42 14.62 -3.81
N PHE A 94 2.78 14.39 -4.95
CA PHE A 94 1.47 14.98 -5.27
C PHE A 94 0.39 14.68 -4.21
N MET A 95 0.41 13.47 -3.67
CA MET A 95 -0.49 13.04 -2.59
C MET A 95 0.25 12.20 -1.57
N ILE A 96 -0.06 12.41 -0.29
CA ILE A 96 0.38 11.54 0.81
C ILE A 96 -0.87 11.08 1.55
N GLU A 97 -1.03 9.78 1.66
CA GLU A 97 -2.08 9.13 2.43
C GLU A 97 -1.47 8.47 3.65
N LEU A 98 -2.01 8.78 4.81
CA LEU A 98 -1.47 8.34 6.08
C LEU A 98 -2.49 7.49 6.83
N PHE A 99 -2.01 6.31 7.22
CA PHE A 99 -2.75 5.32 7.98
C PHE A 99 -2.14 5.18 9.38
N SER A 100 -2.95 5.34 10.41
CA SER A 100 -2.56 5.13 11.81
C SER A 100 -3.58 4.21 12.49
N ARG A 101 -3.09 3.26 13.30
CA ARG A 101 -3.94 2.45 14.18
C ARG A 101 -4.41 3.20 15.42
N GLU A 102 -3.74 4.31 15.77
CA GLU A 102 -4.12 5.09 16.92
C GLU A 102 -4.76 6.44 16.50
N PRO A 103 -6.02 6.68 16.90
CA PRO A 103 -6.81 7.80 16.45
C PRO A 103 -6.33 9.17 16.98
N ASP A 104 -6.10 9.26 18.29
CA ASP A 104 -5.96 10.53 19.00
C ASP A 104 -4.62 11.25 18.78
N TYR A 105 -3.74 10.71 17.95
CA TYR A 105 -2.33 11.10 17.89
C TYR A 105 -2.03 12.17 16.84
N ILE A 106 -2.98 12.46 15.96
CA ILE A 106 -2.85 13.52 14.95
C ILE A 106 -3.73 14.72 15.36
N LEU A 107 -3.76 15.01 16.67
CA LEU A 107 -4.57 16.06 17.29
C LEU A 107 -3.85 17.40 17.49
N GLU A 108 -2.70 17.61 16.84
CA GLU A 108 -2.08 18.94 16.69
C GLU A 108 -1.90 19.32 15.21
N ALA A 109 -2.91 19.01 14.38
CA ALA A 109 -2.98 19.56 13.04
C ALA A 109 -2.87 21.11 13.13
N PRO A 110 -1.86 21.75 12.50
CA PRO A 110 -1.73 23.19 12.54
C PRO A 110 -2.99 23.88 12.01
N THR A 111 -3.30 25.05 12.57
CA THR A 111 -4.42 25.87 12.08
C THR A 111 -4.27 26.17 10.58
N GLY A 112 -5.33 25.97 9.80
CA GLY A 112 -5.34 26.22 8.35
C GLY A 112 -5.53 24.98 7.45
N ILE A 113 -5.67 23.79 8.05
CA ILE A 113 -6.02 22.56 7.33
C ILE A 113 -7.52 22.52 7.02
N VAL A 114 -7.88 22.49 5.73
CA VAL A 114 -9.27 22.48 5.24
C VAL A 114 -9.68 21.06 4.86
N PRO A 115 -10.75 20.49 5.44
CA PRO A 115 -11.15 19.11 5.18
C PRO A 115 -11.49 18.87 3.69
N LEU A 116 -11.09 17.71 3.18
CA LEU A 116 -11.39 17.20 1.83
C LEU A 116 -12.22 15.91 1.94
N HIS A 117 -13.09 15.69 0.95
CA HIS A 117 -13.85 14.46 0.81
C HIS A 117 -12.91 13.29 0.45
N ILE A 118 -13.11 12.13 1.07
CA ILE A 118 -12.24 10.96 0.93
C ILE A 118 -13.00 9.87 0.20
N ASP A 119 -12.31 9.23 -0.73
CA ASP A 119 -12.85 8.19 -1.61
C ASP A 119 -12.97 6.84 -0.86
N ASP A 120 -13.73 5.94 -1.45
CA ASP A 120 -14.16 4.68 -0.86
C ASP A 120 -13.07 3.59 -0.86
N GLU A 121 -12.09 3.63 -1.77
CA GLU A 121 -10.97 2.67 -1.80
C GLU A 121 -10.03 2.79 -0.60
N THR A 122 -9.85 4.03 -0.14
CA THR A 122 -9.07 4.34 1.06
C THR A 122 -9.73 3.80 2.33
N SER A 123 -11.03 3.54 2.31
CA SER A 123 -11.74 2.89 3.41
C SER A 123 -11.35 1.41 3.57
N SER A 124 -11.03 0.71 2.48
CA SER A 124 -10.70 -0.71 2.50
C SER A 124 -9.27 -0.96 3.02
N LEU A 125 -8.30 -0.16 2.55
CA LEU A 125 -6.90 -0.28 3.00
C LEU A 125 -6.73 0.17 4.46
N SER A 126 -7.48 1.17 4.89
CA SER A 126 -7.46 1.61 6.28
C SER A 126 -8.10 0.58 7.22
N ALA A 127 -9.21 -0.05 6.83
CA ALA A 127 -9.86 -1.10 7.60
C ALA A 127 -8.96 -2.33 7.77
N ILE A 128 -8.27 -2.78 6.71
CA ILE A 128 -7.42 -3.97 6.79
C ILE A 128 -6.15 -3.74 7.62
N LEU A 129 -5.60 -2.53 7.62
CA LEU A 129 -4.44 -2.19 8.45
C LEU A 129 -4.76 -2.12 9.95
N LEU A 130 -6.04 -2.00 10.34
CA LEU A 130 -6.45 -2.16 11.73
C LEU A 130 -6.43 -3.62 12.20
N ASN A 131 -6.55 -4.57 11.28
CA ASN A 131 -6.50 -5.99 11.61
C ASN A 131 -5.08 -6.38 12.03
N ASP A 132 -4.97 -7.08 13.16
CA ASP A 132 -3.67 -7.47 13.73
C ASP A 132 -2.87 -8.38 12.80
N ASP A 133 -3.51 -9.30 12.08
CA ASP A 133 -2.82 -10.22 11.17
C ASP A 133 -2.13 -9.46 10.04
N TYR A 134 -2.85 -8.55 9.37
CA TYR A 134 -2.28 -7.73 8.29
C TYR A 134 -1.26 -6.71 8.80
N TYR A 135 -1.47 -6.14 9.99
CA TYR A 135 -0.50 -5.22 10.57
C TYR A 135 0.82 -5.93 10.89
N GLN A 136 0.78 -7.08 11.58
CA GLN A 136 1.98 -7.86 11.90
C GLN A 136 2.65 -8.40 10.63
N PHE A 137 1.85 -8.83 9.65
CA PHE A 137 2.36 -9.25 8.35
C PHE A 137 3.10 -8.11 7.62
N MET A 138 2.56 -6.89 7.65
CA MET A 138 3.24 -5.72 7.11
C MET A 138 4.55 -5.42 7.85
N LEU A 139 4.58 -5.49 9.18
CA LEU A 139 5.79 -5.26 9.98
C LEU A 139 6.93 -6.22 9.60
N ALA A 140 6.60 -7.49 9.31
CA ALA A 140 7.55 -8.53 8.95
C ALA A 140 8.18 -8.34 7.56
N GLY A 141 7.46 -7.71 6.62
CA GLY A 141 7.90 -7.52 5.23
C GLY A 141 8.60 -6.19 4.94
N ARG A 142 8.90 -5.38 5.96
CA ARG A 142 9.50 -4.06 5.75
C ARG A 142 10.96 -4.18 5.33
N ARG A 143 11.35 -3.36 4.35
CA ARG A 143 12.74 -3.20 3.96
C ARG A 143 13.05 -1.78 3.49
N MET A 144 14.34 -1.46 3.42
CA MET A 144 14.80 -0.24 2.77
C MET A 144 14.89 -0.43 1.27
N ALA A 145 14.39 0.55 0.51
CA ALA A 145 14.52 0.65 -0.94
C ALA A 145 14.57 2.12 -1.33
N ALA A 146 15.48 2.52 -2.22
CA ALA A 146 15.64 3.91 -2.69
C ALA A 146 15.64 4.99 -1.56
N GLY A 147 16.18 4.65 -0.38
CA GLY A 147 16.25 5.56 0.77
C GLY A 147 14.96 5.73 1.59
N ILE A 148 13.94 4.92 1.35
CA ILE A 148 12.69 4.89 2.14
C ILE A 148 12.37 3.49 2.65
N SER A 149 11.61 3.41 3.75
CA SER A 149 11.02 2.17 4.23
C SER A 149 9.81 1.80 3.37
N VAL A 150 9.85 0.63 2.76
CA VAL A 150 8.78 0.08 1.90
C VAL A 150 8.42 -1.33 2.37
N LEU A 151 7.20 -1.76 2.05
CA LEU A 151 6.83 -3.18 2.13
C LEU A 151 7.40 -3.92 0.91
N ASP A 152 8.02 -5.08 1.11
CA ASP A 152 8.59 -5.88 0.02
C ASP A 152 7.51 -6.47 -0.92
N ALA A 153 7.95 -7.12 -2.01
CA ALA A 153 7.03 -7.57 -3.04
C ALA A 153 6.14 -8.72 -2.54
N GLU A 154 6.74 -9.64 -1.80
CA GLU A 154 6.10 -10.84 -1.27
C GLU A 154 5.03 -10.48 -0.23
N HIS A 155 5.24 -9.44 0.57
CA HIS A 155 4.23 -8.98 1.51
C HIS A 155 3.25 -7.98 0.89
N LEU A 156 3.59 -7.27 -0.19
CA LEU A 156 2.61 -6.44 -0.92
C LEU A 156 1.56 -7.27 -1.66
N ILE A 157 1.90 -8.48 -2.10
CA ILE A 157 0.99 -9.34 -2.86
C ILE A 157 -0.31 -9.64 -2.08
N PRO A 158 -0.30 -10.13 -0.82
CA PRO A 158 -1.53 -10.37 -0.07
C PRO A 158 -2.37 -9.09 0.15
N PHE A 159 -1.74 -7.92 0.31
CA PHE A 159 -2.47 -6.65 0.35
C PHE A 159 -3.21 -6.35 -0.96
N LYS A 160 -2.62 -6.68 -2.13
CA LYS A 160 -3.28 -6.54 -3.43
C LYS A 160 -4.39 -7.56 -3.63
N MET A 161 -4.20 -8.80 -3.15
CA MET A 161 -5.23 -9.84 -3.16
C MET A 161 -6.46 -9.41 -2.35
N TYR A 162 -6.24 -8.91 -1.14
CA TYR A 162 -7.29 -8.37 -0.28
C TYR A 162 -8.05 -7.23 -0.98
N ALA A 163 -7.34 -6.22 -1.48
CA ALA A 163 -7.96 -5.07 -2.13
C ALA A 163 -8.82 -5.47 -3.35
N TYR A 164 -8.38 -6.48 -4.13
CA TYR A 164 -9.18 -7.02 -5.22
C TYR A 164 -10.46 -7.70 -4.71
N LEU A 165 -10.35 -8.60 -3.72
CA LEU A 165 -11.49 -9.34 -3.17
C LEU A 165 -12.50 -8.40 -2.50
N ASP A 166 -12.04 -7.42 -1.73
CA ASP A 166 -12.92 -6.42 -1.09
C ASP A 166 -13.69 -5.61 -2.13
N LEU A 167 -13.02 -5.10 -3.17
CA LEU A 167 -13.70 -4.38 -4.26
C LEU A 167 -14.68 -5.29 -5.02
N LYS A 168 -14.36 -6.58 -5.20
CA LYS A 168 -15.25 -7.55 -5.82
C LYS A 168 -16.50 -7.78 -4.97
N ASP A 169 -16.36 -7.93 -3.66
CA ASP A 169 -17.48 -8.11 -2.73
C ASP A 169 -18.37 -6.87 -2.65
N ARG A 170 -17.77 -5.68 -2.60
CA ARG A 170 -18.49 -4.39 -2.64
C ARG A 170 -19.33 -4.27 -3.90
N LYS A 171 -18.75 -4.61 -5.05
CA LYS A 171 -19.47 -4.63 -6.33
C LYS A 171 -20.63 -5.63 -6.31
N ALA A 172 -20.43 -6.81 -5.72
CA ALA A 172 -21.49 -7.82 -5.59
C ALA A 172 -22.65 -7.37 -4.67
N ARG A 173 -22.37 -6.52 -3.68
CA ARG A 173 -23.39 -5.87 -2.82
C ARG A 173 -24.10 -4.69 -3.48
N GLY A 174 -23.77 -4.35 -4.72
CA GLY A 174 -24.37 -3.23 -5.46
C GLY A 174 -23.75 -1.87 -5.15
N GLU A 175 -22.61 -1.82 -4.47
CA GLU A 175 -21.84 -0.59 -4.29
C GLU A 175 -21.19 -0.15 -5.61
N HIS A 176 -21.04 1.15 -5.82
CA HIS A 176 -20.34 1.66 -7.01
C HIS A 176 -18.83 1.39 -6.89
N VAL A 177 -18.32 0.50 -7.75
CA VAL A 177 -16.90 0.14 -7.82
C VAL A 177 -16.38 0.42 -9.22
N ASN A 178 -15.23 1.08 -9.32
CA ASN A 178 -14.57 1.33 -10.59
C ASN A 178 -13.83 0.09 -11.09
N ASP A 179 -14.22 -0.41 -12.26
CA ASP A 179 -13.60 -1.59 -12.87
C ASP A 179 -12.11 -1.44 -13.15
N ARG A 180 -11.64 -0.20 -13.38
CA ARG A 180 -10.22 0.06 -13.56
C ARG A 180 -9.44 -0.32 -12.31
N ASP A 181 -10.00 -0.05 -11.15
CA ASP A 181 -9.33 -0.26 -9.88
C ASP A 181 -9.36 -1.72 -9.45
N LEU A 182 -10.48 -2.40 -9.66
CA LEU A 182 -10.54 -3.86 -9.51
C LEU A 182 -9.48 -4.55 -10.40
N ARG A 183 -9.37 -4.15 -11.69
CA ARG A 183 -8.31 -4.66 -12.58
C ARG A 183 -6.90 -4.28 -12.12
N LYS A 184 -6.67 -3.08 -11.60
CA LYS A 184 -5.32 -2.63 -11.18
C LYS A 184 -4.79 -3.52 -10.06
N HIS A 185 -5.59 -3.82 -9.03
CA HIS A 185 -5.18 -4.66 -7.91
C HIS A 185 -4.92 -6.10 -8.36
N LYS A 186 -5.81 -6.66 -9.19
CA LYS A 186 -5.65 -7.98 -9.81
C LYS A 186 -4.32 -8.11 -10.55
N TYR A 187 -4.00 -7.16 -11.43
CA TYR A 187 -2.76 -7.21 -12.23
C TYR A 187 -1.51 -6.92 -11.41
N ASP A 188 -1.61 -6.07 -10.38
CA ASP A 188 -0.48 -5.75 -9.51
C ASP A 188 0.03 -7.00 -8.75
N VAL A 189 -0.83 -7.97 -8.41
CA VAL A 189 -0.42 -9.27 -7.84
C VAL A 189 0.62 -9.96 -8.73
N PHE A 190 0.29 -10.13 -10.02
CA PHE A 190 1.17 -10.82 -10.95
C PHE A 190 2.41 -10.02 -11.35
N ARG A 191 2.31 -8.68 -11.37
CA ARG A 191 3.48 -7.82 -11.59
C ARG A 191 4.46 -7.93 -10.42
N LEU A 192 3.97 -7.97 -9.17
CA LEU A 192 4.81 -8.17 -8.00
C LEU A 192 5.42 -9.56 -7.97
N LEU A 193 4.68 -10.60 -8.38
CA LEU A 193 5.19 -11.98 -8.50
C LEU A 193 6.40 -12.12 -9.45
N ARG A 194 6.56 -11.19 -10.39
CA ARG A 194 7.74 -11.14 -11.27
C ARG A 194 9.02 -10.77 -10.53
N ILE A 195 8.92 -9.97 -9.48
CA ILE A 195 10.07 -9.48 -8.69
C ILE A 195 10.16 -10.11 -7.29
N ALA A 196 9.16 -10.91 -6.91
CA ALA A 196 9.16 -11.70 -5.68
C ALA A 196 10.26 -12.77 -5.71
N ASP A 197 10.96 -12.96 -4.59
CA ASP A 197 11.93 -14.04 -4.44
C ASP A 197 11.19 -15.37 -4.21
N ARG A 198 11.05 -16.14 -5.28
CA ARG A 198 10.34 -17.43 -5.28
C ARG A 198 11.07 -18.54 -4.51
N SER A 199 12.30 -18.30 -4.05
CA SER A 199 12.99 -19.23 -3.15
C SER A 199 12.55 -19.10 -1.69
N LYS A 200 11.89 -17.98 -1.35
CA LYS A 200 11.38 -17.74 0.00
C LYS A 200 10.07 -18.49 0.21
N THR A 201 9.76 -18.61 1.49
CA THR A 201 8.44 -18.99 1.94
C THR A 201 7.96 -18.01 2.98
N ILE A 202 6.85 -17.35 2.69
CA ILE A 202 6.27 -16.30 3.52
C ILE A 202 5.14 -16.90 4.35
N PRO A 203 5.27 -16.94 5.68
CA PRO A 203 4.20 -17.45 6.53
C PRO A 203 3.01 -16.50 6.48
N VAL A 204 1.83 -17.04 6.21
CA VAL A 204 0.56 -16.33 6.31
C VAL A 204 -0.35 -17.03 7.31
N THR A 205 -1.02 -16.25 8.14
CA THR A 205 -1.89 -16.72 9.22
C THR A 205 -3.15 -15.86 9.31
N GLY A 206 -4.17 -16.35 10.01
CA GLY A 206 -5.41 -15.62 10.25
C GLY A 206 -6.02 -15.07 8.96
N LEU A 207 -6.42 -13.79 8.99
CA LEU A 207 -7.10 -13.14 7.87
C LEU A 207 -6.23 -13.06 6.61
N VAL A 208 -4.89 -12.96 6.75
CA VAL A 208 -3.98 -12.93 5.59
C VAL A 208 -4.05 -14.26 4.85
N LYS A 209 -4.04 -15.38 5.58
CA LYS A 209 -4.16 -16.72 5.00
C LYS A 209 -5.52 -16.90 4.31
N GLU A 210 -6.61 -16.56 5.00
CA GLU A 210 -7.98 -16.71 4.48
C GLU A 210 -8.19 -15.98 3.14
N TYR A 211 -7.74 -14.72 3.04
CA TYR A 211 -7.86 -13.95 1.80
C TYR A 211 -6.90 -14.42 0.71
N THR A 212 -5.73 -14.94 1.07
CA THR A 212 -4.79 -15.52 0.10
C THR A 212 -5.38 -16.79 -0.52
N GLU A 213 -5.90 -17.71 0.30
CA GLU A 213 -6.58 -18.93 -0.17
C GLU A 213 -7.81 -18.61 -1.03
N ARG A 214 -8.60 -17.62 -0.61
CA ARG A 214 -9.76 -17.18 -1.38
C ARG A 214 -9.35 -16.60 -2.73
N PHE A 215 -8.32 -15.77 -2.77
CA PHE A 215 -7.83 -15.19 -4.02
C PHE A 215 -7.37 -16.28 -4.99
N LEU A 216 -6.57 -17.25 -4.54
CA LEU A 216 -6.06 -18.34 -5.38
C LEU A 216 -7.19 -19.19 -5.97
N ARG A 217 -8.24 -19.45 -5.18
CA ARG A 217 -9.43 -20.18 -5.64
C ARG A 217 -10.22 -19.42 -6.70
N GLU A 218 -10.38 -18.11 -6.52
CA GLU A 218 -11.21 -17.29 -7.42
C GLU A 218 -10.46 -16.81 -8.67
N ILE A 219 -9.14 -16.65 -8.61
CA ILE A 219 -8.36 -16.07 -9.71
C ILE A 219 -8.20 -17.04 -10.88
N GLY A 220 -8.27 -18.36 -10.64
CA GLY A 220 -8.18 -19.38 -11.69
C GLY A 220 -9.32 -19.33 -12.71
N GLU A 221 -10.46 -18.74 -12.35
CA GLU A 221 -11.61 -18.54 -13.25
C GLU A 221 -11.52 -17.23 -14.07
N GLU A 222 -10.55 -16.38 -13.76
CA GLU A 222 -10.40 -15.05 -14.36
C GLU A 222 -9.44 -15.06 -15.55
N ASP A 223 -9.77 -14.31 -16.59
CA ASP A 223 -8.85 -14.06 -17.70
C ASP A 223 -7.80 -13.00 -17.31
N ILE A 224 -6.52 -13.39 -17.42
CA ILE A 224 -5.37 -12.54 -17.14
C ILE A 224 -4.53 -12.42 -18.41
N PRO A 225 -4.42 -11.20 -18.98
CA PRO A 225 -3.69 -11.01 -20.22
C PRO A 225 -2.18 -10.93 -19.96
N PHE A 226 -1.56 -12.01 -19.51
CA PHE A 226 -0.13 -12.08 -19.13
C PHE A 226 0.80 -11.49 -20.19
N ALA A 227 0.55 -11.79 -21.48
CA ALA A 227 1.30 -11.23 -22.59
C ALA A 227 1.22 -9.69 -22.67
N GLN A 228 0.02 -9.11 -22.48
CA GLN A 228 -0.16 -7.65 -22.49
C GLN A 228 0.42 -6.98 -21.24
N LEU A 229 0.51 -7.73 -20.14
CA LEU A 229 1.18 -7.29 -18.91
C LEU A 229 2.71 -7.44 -18.97
N GLY A 230 3.25 -7.98 -20.07
CA GLY A 230 4.69 -8.23 -20.23
C GLY A 230 5.21 -9.27 -19.23
N LEU A 231 4.36 -10.22 -18.82
CA LEU A 231 4.69 -11.28 -17.88
C LEU A 231 4.94 -12.58 -18.66
N PRO A 232 6.17 -13.13 -18.60
CA PRO A 232 6.49 -14.40 -19.26
C PRO A 232 6.06 -15.58 -18.38
N LEU A 233 4.78 -15.62 -17.99
CA LEU A 233 4.19 -16.65 -17.13
C LEU A 233 2.85 -17.10 -17.70
N THR A 234 2.53 -18.37 -17.54
CA THR A 234 1.16 -18.88 -17.67
C THR A 234 0.38 -18.68 -16.37
N MET A 235 -0.95 -18.87 -16.42
CA MET A 235 -1.77 -18.87 -15.20
C MET A 235 -1.32 -19.98 -14.24
N GLU A 236 -1.06 -21.18 -14.76
CA GLU A 236 -0.59 -22.34 -14.00
C GLU A 236 0.74 -22.04 -13.28
N GLU A 237 1.75 -21.54 -14.00
CA GLU A 237 3.05 -21.17 -13.41
C GLU A 237 2.92 -20.07 -12.35
N ALA A 238 2.00 -19.12 -12.56
CA ALA A 238 1.76 -18.05 -11.61
C ALA A 238 1.06 -18.56 -10.33
N MET A 239 0.09 -19.46 -10.46
CA MET A 239 -0.59 -20.10 -9.34
C MET A 239 0.39 -20.96 -8.53
N ASP A 240 1.15 -21.85 -9.18
CA ASP A 240 2.15 -22.69 -8.53
C ASP A 240 3.16 -21.86 -7.74
N SER A 241 3.60 -20.74 -8.32
CA SER A 241 4.54 -19.81 -7.68
C SER A 241 3.92 -19.15 -6.44
N LEU A 242 2.64 -18.77 -6.48
CA LEU A 242 1.96 -18.15 -5.33
C LEU A 242 1.67 -19.18 -4.23
N GLU A 243 1.25 -20.38 -4.60
CA GLU A 243 0.99 -21.47 -3.67
C GLU A 243 2.27 -21.87 -2.93
N ALA A 244 3.38 -22.05 -3.66
CA ALA A 244 4.69 -22.31 -3.08
C ALA A 244 5.16 -21.18 -2.17
N LEU A 245 4.99 -19.91 -2.58
CA LEU A 245 5.43 -18.74 -1.83
C LEU A 245 4.72 -18.63 -0.48
N TYR A 246 3.43 -18.97 -0.40
CA TYR A 246 2.63 -18.84 0.83
C TYR A 246 2.31 -20.16 1.55
N LYS A 247 2.88 -21.30 1.11
CA LYS A 247 2.58 -22.64 1.63
C LYS A 247 1.07 -22.93 1.61
N MET A 248 0.47 -22.77 0.44
CA MET A 248 -0.90 -23.20 0.19
C MET A 248 -0.90 -24.62 -0.37
N GLU A 249 -1.94 -25.37 -0.02
CA GLU A 249 -2.21 -26.73 -0.50
C GLU A 249 -3.41 -26.73 -1.44
#